data_AF-A0A7L2R5N3-F1
#
_entry.id   AF-A0A7L2R5N3-F1
#
_cell.length_a   1.000
_cell.length_b   1.000
_cell.length_c   1.000
_cell.angle_alpha   90.00
_cell.angle_beta   90.00
_cell.angle_gamma   90.00
#
_symmetry.space_group_name_H-M   'P 1'
#
loop_
_entity.id
_entity.type
_entity.pdbx_description
1 polymer ?
#
loop_
_entity_poly.entity_id
_entity_poly.type
_entity_poly.pdbx_seq_one_letter_code
_entity_poly.pdbx_strand_id
1 'polypeptide(L)'
;SRQDAEGPSPEQARRLRRWNSLDWQLYLHFNRTFWRRVEEFGVSRMEEEVRELRRRREVLARRCLRGGGPVPPGAIPEGKFRPFQPPGAARILGLALRPGLRGSERRRCGRMALPE
;
A
#
# COMPACT_ATOMS: atom_id res chain seq x y z
N SER A 1 -5.87 23.18 2.01
CA SER A 1 -6.24 23.17 0.58
C SER A 1 -5.81 21.85 -0.03
N ARG A 2 -6.75 20.97 -0.38
CA ARG A 2 -6.44 19.77 -1.20
C ARG A 2 -6.06 20.28 -2.59
N GLN A 3 -4.83 20.05 -3.02
CA GLN A 3 -4.50 20.13 -4.43
C GLN A 3 -4.94 18.80 -5.02
N ASP A 4 -6.06 18.80 -5.72
CA ASP A 4 -6.42 17.67 -6.57
C ASP A 4 -5.44 17.70 -7.74
N ALA A 5 -4.42 16.83 -7.70
CA ALA A 5 -3.44 16.74 -8.76
C ALA A 5 -4.14 16.21 -10.02
N GLU A 6 -4.28 17.07 -11.02
CA GLU A 6 -4.78 16.68 -12.34
C GLU A 6 -3.88 15.58 -12.92
N GLY A 7 -4.49 14.50 -13.41
CA GLY A 7 -3.76 13.37 -13.97
C GLY A 7 -2.96 13.78 -15.22
N PRO A 8 -1.93 12.99 -15.61
CA PRO A 8 -1.16 13.30 -16.80
C PRO A 8 -2.04 13.28 -18.05
N SER A 9 -1.85 14.26 -18.93
CA SER A 9 -2.44 14.26 -20.27
C SER A 9 -2.04 13.01 -21.05
N PRO A 10 -2.78 12.63 -22.11
CA PRO A 10 -2.42 11.46 -22.92
C PRO A 10 -0.98 11.52 -23.47
N GLU A 11 -0.49 12.72 -23.79
CA GLU A 11 0.88 12.91 -24.25
C GLU A 11 1.90 12.73 -23.12
N GLN A 12 1.63 13.31 -21.95
CA GLN A 12 2.46 13.12 -20.76
C GLN A 12 2.53 11.64 -20.36
N ALA A 13 1.39 10.94 -20.40
CA ALA A 13 1.34 9.50 -20.13
C ALA A 13 2.18 8.68 -21.12
N ARG A 14 2.13 8.98 -22.42
CA ARG A 14 3.00 8.34 -23.42
C ARG A 14 4.48 8.58 -23.12
N ARG A 15 4.84 9.82 -22.77
CA ARG A 15 6.22 10.19 -22.43
C ARG A 15 6.69 9.46 -21.17
N LEU A 16 5.85 9.36 -20.15
CA LEU A 16 6.14 8.61 -18.91
C LEU A 16 6.36 7.12 -19.18
N ARG A 17 5.55 6.50 -20.04
CA ARG A 17 5.73 5.09 -20.45
C ARG A 17 7.03 4.88 -21.23
N ARG A 18 7.43 5.82 -22.08
CA ARG A 18 8.72 5.75 -22.79
C ARG A 18 9.89 5.90 -21.82
N TRP A 19 9.77 6.79 -20.85
CA TRP A 19 10.82 7.03 -19.85
C TRP A 19 11.02 5.81 -18.93
N ASN A 20 9.95 5.11 -18.55
CA ASN A 20 10.01 3.83 -17.82
C ASN A 20 9.70 2.62 -18.73
N SER A 21 10.34 2.55 -19.91
CA SER A 21 9.98 1.56 -20.94
C SER A 21 10.09 0.12 -20.44
N LEU A 22 11.13 -0.21 -19.67
CA LEU A 22 11.32 -1.55 -19.09
C LEU A 22 10.19 -1.92 -18.14
N ASP A 23 9.92 -1.07 -17.15
CA ASP A 23 8.84 -1.30 -16.18
C ASP A 23 7.46 -1.36 -16.85
N TRP A 24 7.26 -0.57 -17.90
CA TRP A 24 6.03 -0.61 -18.68
C TRP A 24 5.84 -1.97 -19.37
N GLN A 25 6.90 -2.54 -19.95
CA GLN A 25 6.83 -3.88 -20.56
C GLN A 25 6.60 -4.97 -19.51
N LEU A 26 7.27 -4.88 -18.35
CA LEU A 26 7.03 -5.80 -17.23
C LEU A 26 5.58 -5.72 -16.75
N TYR A 27 5.03 -4.51 -16.57
CA TYR A 27 3.64 -4.30 -16.21
C TYR A 27 2.69 -4.98 -17.20
N LEU A 28 2.89 -4.78 -18.51
CA LEU A 28 2.05 -5.40 -19.54
C LEU A 28 2.10 -6.93 -19.49
N HIS A 29 3.28 -7.52 -19.30
CA HIS A 29 3.45 -8.97 -19.21
C HIS A 29 2.73 -9.55 -17.99
N PHE A 30 2.95 -8.96 -16.81
CA PHE A 30 2.37 -9.46 -15.57
C PHE A 30 0.88 -9.16 -15.45
N ASN A 31 0.39 -8.02 -15.95
CA ASN A 31 -1.04 -7.70 -15.96
C ASN A 31 -1.81 -8.74 -16.80
N ARG A 32 -1.34 -9.04 -18.01
CA ARG A 32 -1.93 -10.10 -18.86
C ARG A 32 -1.87 -11.48 -18.20
N THR A 33 -0.70 -11.83 -17.66
CA THR A 33 -0.51 -13.14 -17.01
C THR A 33 -1.37 -13.30 -15.76
N PHE A 34 -1.54 -12.23 -14.99
CA PHE A 34 -2.40 -12.20 -13.81
C PHE A 34 -3.85 -12.45 -14.19
N TRP A 35 -4.40 -11.72 -15.16
CA TRP A 35 -5.81 -11.88 -15.54
C TRP A 35 -6.11 -13.25 -16.12
N ARG A 36 -5.21 -13.82 -16.93
CA ARG A 36 -5.34 -15.21 -17.37
C ARG A 36 -5.46 -16.18 -16.20
N ARG A 37 -4.63 -16.01 -15.16
CA ARG A 37 -4.70 -16.85 -13.95
C ARG A 37 -5.97 -16.60 -13.14
N VAL A 38 -6.48 -15.37 -13.10
CA VAL A 38 -7.75 -15.04 -12.44
C VAL A 38 -8.92 -15.72 -13.17
N GLU A 39 -8.91 -15.72 -14.49
CA GLU A 39 -9.91 -16.40 -15.31
C GLU A 39 -9.88 -17.92 -15.09
N GLU A 40 -8.68 -18.53 -15.11
CA GLU A 40 -8.47 -19.95 -14.79
C GLU A 40 -8.90 -20.32 -13.36
N PHE A 41 -8.67 -19.43 -12.39
CA PHE A 41 -9.07 -19.62 -10.98
C PHE A 41 -10.58 -19.39 -10.74
N GLY A 42 -11.21 -18.59 -11.60
CA GLY A 42 -12.59 -18.12 -11.49
C GLY A 42 -12.67 -16.70 -10.92
N VAL A 43 -13.27 -15.78 -11.69
CA VAL A 43 -13.41 -14.36 -11.33
C VAL A 43 -14.21 -14.18 -10.04
N SER A 44 -15.38 -14.82 -9.92
CA SER A 44 -16.23 -14.72 -8.73
C SER A 44 -15.54 -15.25 -7.48
N ARG A 45 -14.78 -16.35 -7.61
CA ARG A 45 -13.97 -16.89 -6.51
C ARG A 45 -12.85 -15.92 -6.12
N MET A 46 -12.17 -15.31 -7.09
CA MET A 46 -11.17 -14.27 -6.80
C MET A 46 -11.76 -13.09 -6.03
N GLU A 47 -12.97 -12.65 -6.39
CA GLU A 47 -13.68 -11.57 -5.67
C GLU A 47 -14.00 -11.96 -4.22
N GLU A 48 -14.40 -13.20 -3.96
CA GLU A 48 -14.61 -13.74 -2.61
C GLU A 48 -13.32 -13.73 -1.79
N GLU A 49 -12.22 -14.24 -2.35
CA GLU A 49 -10.92 -14.27 -1.67
C GLU A 49 -10.40 -12.85 -1.39
N VAL A 50 -10.58 -11.92 -2.32
CA VAL A 50 -10.22 -10.51 -2.12
C VAL A 50 -11.07 -9.87 -1.01
N ARG A 51 -12.37 -10.18 -0.93
CA ARG A 51 -13.23 -9.72 0.16
C ARG A 51 -12.77 -10.25 1.51
N GLU A 52 -12.47 -11.54 1.60
CA GLU A 52 -11.99 -12.16 2.84
C GLU A 52 -10.62 -11.61 3.25
N LEU A 53 -9.71 -11.41 2.29
CA LEU A 53 -8.41 -10.78 2.52
C LEU A 53 -8.57 -9.37 3.10
N ARG A 54 -9.46 -8.54 2.53
CA ARG A 54 -9.75 -7.19 3.03
C ARG A 54 -10.31 -7.23 4.45
N ARG A 55 -11.25 -8.12 4.73
CA ARG A 55 -11.82 -8.31 6.07
C ARG A 55 -10.75 -8.66 7.10
N ARG A 56 -9.87 -9.63 6.79
CA ARG A 56 -8.75 -10.02 7.67
C ARG A 56 -7.78 -8.86 7.88
N ARG A 57 -7.45 -8.12 6.83
CA ARG A 57 -6.58 -6.93 6.91
C ARG A 57 -7.18 -5.85 7.82
N GLU A 58 -8.49 -5.61 7.76
CA GLU A 58 -9.17 -4.64 8.63
C GLU A 58 -9.18 -5.07 10.10
N VAL A 59 -9.41 -6.35 10.38
CA VAL A 59 -9.30 -6.90 11.74
C VAL A 59 -7.89 -6.69 12.28
N LEU A 60 -6.88 -7.00 11.46
CA LEU A 60 -5.48 -6.82 11.82
C LEU A 60 -5.12 -5.36 12.04
N ALA A 61 -5.58 -4.46 11.15
CA ALA A 61 -5.35 -3.03 11.25
C ALA A 61 -5.94 -2.46 12.55
N ARG A 62 -7.18 -2.82 12.90
CA ARG A 62 -7.81 -2.40 14.18
C ARG A 62 -7.07 -2.91 15.42
N ARG A 63 -6.49 -4.11 15.31
CA ARG A 63 -5.72 -4.71 16.41
C ARG A 63 -4.34 -4.06 16.57
N CYS A 64 -3.63 -3.86 15.47
CA CYS A 64 -2.22 -3.48 15.49
C CYS A 64 -1.98 -1.97 15.37
N LEU A 65 -2.84 -1.23 14.68
CA LEU A 65 -2.57 0.15 14.29
C LEU A 65 -3.36 1.16 15.12
N ARG A 66 -2.70 2.28 15.41
CA ARG A 66 -3.34 3.48 15.95
C ARG A 66 -4.18 4.13 14.85
N GLY A 67 -5.49 4.28 15.09
CA GLY A 67 -6.40 4.87 14.10
C GLY A 67 -6.77 3.97 12.92
N GLY A 68 -6.31 2.71 12.89
CA GLY A 68 -6.73 1.71 11.90
C GLY A 68 -6.17 1.88 10.48
N GLY A 69 -5.27 2.84 10.24
CA GLY A 69 -4.73 3.11 8.92
C GLY A 69 -3.48 4.00 8.91
N PRO A 70 -3.06 4.47 7.71
CA PRO A 70 -1.93 5.37 7.57
C PRO A 70 -2.13 6.70 8.27
N VAL A 71 -1.09 7.19 8.94
CA VAL A 71 -1.07 8.46 9.67
C VAL A 71 0.11 9.33 9.19
N PRO A 72 0.05 10.67 9.38
CA PRO A 72 1.17 11.54 9.08
C PRO A 72 2.41 11.18 9.90
N PRO A 73 3.63 11.44 9.39
CA PRO A 73 4.88 11.09 10.09
C PRO A 73 4.99 11.62 11.52
N GLY A 74 4.49 12.83 11.78
CA GLY A 74 4.49 13.44 13.11
C GLY A 74 3.61 12.73 14.15
N ALA A 75 2.65 11.92 13.70
CA ALA A 75 1.78 11.13 14.56
C ALA A 75 2.36 9.74 14.89
N ILE A 76 3.55 9.39 14.37
CA ILE A 76 4.21 8.10 14.55
C ILE A 76 5.25 8.23 15.70
N PRO A 77 5.01 7.62 16.87
CA PRO A 77 5.89 7.82 18.03
C PRO A 77 7.26 7.16 17.86
N GLU A 78 7.30 6.00 17.21
CA GLU A 78 8.51 5.20 17.06
C GLU A 78 9.23 5.52 15.76
N GLY A 79 10.47 6.02 15.87
CA GLY A 79 11.25 6.48 14.71
C GLY A 79 11.43 5.43 13.61
N LYS A 80 11.57 4.15 13.96
CA LYS A 80 11.73 3.04 13.00
C LYS A 80 10.54 2.84 12.05
N PHE A 81 9.34 3.33 12.40
CA PHE A 81 8.15 3.26 11.54
C PHE A 81 7.91 4.57 10.78
N ARG A 82 8.76 5.59 10.93
CA ARG A 82 8.61 6.85 10.22
C ARG A 82 9.19 6.72 8.81
N PRO A 83 8.39 6.93 7.77
CA PRO A 83 8.89 6.93 6.41
C PRO A 83 9.76 8.18 6.18
N PHE A 84 10.82 8.01 5.37
CA PHE A 84 11.61 9.12 4.84
C PHE A 84 10.71 10.14 4.14
N GLN A 85 11.03 11.43 4.26
CA GLN A 85 10.29 12.51 3.62
C GLN A 85 11.20 13.19 2.58
N PRO A 86 10.98 12.95 1.28
CA PRO A 86 11.77 13.60 0.24
C PRO A 86 11.50 15.12 0.22
N PRO A 87 12.54 15.98 0.17
CA PRO A 87 12.35 17.41 0.04
C PRO A 87 11.55 17.77 -1.21
N GLY A 88 10.57 18.67 -1.08
CA GLY A 88 9.74 19.12 -2.20
C GLY A 88 8.74 18.10 -2.75
N ALA A 89 8.65 16.90 -2.15
CA ALA A 89 7.70 15.87 -2.55
C ALA A 89 6.42 15.88 -1.69
N ALA A 90 5.40 15.16 -2.16
CA ALA A 90 4.21 14.90 -1.38
C ALA A 90 4.55 14.16 -0.08
N ARG A 91 3.82 14.49 0.99
CA ARG A 91 4.04 13.91 2.32
C ARG A 91 3.72 12.41 2.32
N ILE A 92 4.71 11.59 2.67
CA ILE A 92 4.56 10.13 2.74
C ILE A 92 3.94 9.75 4.09
N LEU A 93 2.83 9.03 4.05
CA LEU A 93 2.14 8.52 5.25
C LEU A 93 2.81 7.23 5.73
N GLY A 94 2.73 6.96 7.03
CA GLY A 94 3.26 5.74 7.65
C GLY A 94 2.27 5.07 8.59
N LEU A 95 2.68 3.97 9.20
CA LEU A 95 1.83 3.20 10.12
C LEU A 95 2.30 3.41 11.57
N ALA A 96 1.38 3.78 12.46
CA ALA A 96 1.65 3.86 13.89
C ALA A 96 1.07 2.65 14.61
N LEU A 97 1.85 1.99 15.47
CA LEU A 97 1.33 0.90 16.30
C LEU A 97 0.37 1.41 17.38
N ARG A 98 -0.61 0.58 17.73
CA ARG A 98 -1.53 0.84 18.84
C ARG A 98 -0.75 0.91 20.16
N PRO A 99 -1.03 1.89 21.03
CA PRO A 99 -0.42 1.93 22.35
C PRO A 99 -0.84 0.70 23.17
N GLY A 100 0.01 0.28 24.11
CA GLY A 100 -0.31 -0.81 25.04
C GLY A 100 -0.12 -2.24 24.50
N LEU A 101 0.31 -2.43 23.25
CA LEU A 101 0.71 -3.77 22.76
C LEU A 101 1.95 -4.26 23.53
N ARG A 102 1.91 -5.49 24.07
CA ARG A 102 2.98 -6.06 24.91
C ARG A 102 3.61 -7.31 24.29
N GLY A 103 4.87 -7.59 24.66
CA GLY A 103 5.57 -8.84 24.38
C GLY A 103 5.52 -9.31 22.92
N SER A 104 4.99 -10.51 22.72
CA SER A 104 4.90 -11.18 21.40
C SER A 104 3.95 -10.47 20.43
N GLU A 105 2.88 -9.85 20.92
CA GLU A 105 1.90 -9.13 20.08
C GLU A 105 2.53 -7.89 19.46
N ARG A 106 3.30 -7.13 20.25
CA ARG A 106 4.04 -5.96 19.77
C ARG A 106 5.04 -6.32 18.67
N ARG A 107 5.78 -7.42 18.84
CA ARG A 107 6.72 -7.91 17.82
C ARG A 107 6.00 -8.33 16.54
N ARG A 108 4.89 -9.05 16.65
CA ARG A 108 4.10 -9.51 15.49
C ARG A 108 3.52 -8.32 14.73
N CYS A 109 2.85 -7.39 15.41
CA CYS A 109 2.32 -6.18 14.79
C CYS A 109 3.41 -5.30 14.17
N GLY A 110 4.59 -5.22 14.81
CA GLY A 110 5.73 -4.47 14.27
C GLY A 110 6.24 -5.02 12.94
N ARG A 111 6.35 -6.35 12.79
CA ARG A 111 6.76 -6.97 11.51
C ARG A 111 5.77 -6.71 10.39
N MET A 112 4.47 -6.66 10.70
CA MET A 112 3.43 -6.40 9.69
C MET A 112 3.27 -4.92 9.35
N ALA A 113 3.81 -4.01 10.15
CA ALA A 113 3.70 -2.57 9.94
C ALA A 113 4.87 -1.97 9.15
N LEU A 114 5.96 -2.72 8.98
CA LEU A 114 7.06 -2.34 8.12
C LEU A 114 6.90 -3.04 6.77
N PRO A 115 7.18 -2.34 5.65
CA PRO A 115 7.44 -3.04 4.40
C PRO A 115 8.64 -3.99 4.58
N GLU A 116 8.60 -5.12 3.88
CA GLU A 116 9.72 -6.06 3.76
C GLU A 116 10.95 -5.38 3.12
#